data_AF-A0A2V4CTV6-F1
#
_entry.id   AF-A0A2V4CTV6-F1
#
_cell.length_a   1.000
_cell.length_b   1.000
_cell.length_c   1.000
_cell.angle_alpha   90.00
_cell.angle_beta   90.00
_cell.angle_gamma   90.00
#
_symmetry.space_group_name_H-M   'P 1'
#
loop_
_entity.id
_entity.type
_entity.pdbx_description
1 polymer ?
#
loop_
_entity_poly.entity_id
_entity_poly.type
_entity_poly.pdbx_seq_one_letter_code
_entity_poly.pdbx_strand_id
1 'polypeptide(L)'
;ELNKGRPFPQDSAGTRIPTMDFDGLSEPSPNLKTKPDWHYRVVDVKFSSLGLDASGAFISGHQDYRLQVRLYTRCLENILGCTIPEGYILGRCAKWSKKKVDSKTETCFQRLGRILTASAPDALLSDLRALQEWLSHIRTNAITASGKLGAGMDPLGTSPHPNLRPHASAKHPSPWSNANEHVANQTKDLTKVHKLGVKGRNDLATKRITKWEDPNLEVEIRTNFSGITGIAIGTAPLIADMVKVNQSKTEKTSPAPKTSLTTPVQEDIEFYVDFETVNNDNDNLEFPSNGGVFPERGGTALIYMIGCGHIDSSTNKWVFKNWVTKQLSQPEEERIIGEWIDHMNSVSSSVGASSKAVYCWSGAEKTNMKQAGERRGSPYPSVDWVDLEKWVIGNKFTVKGGWGTGLKKVIKPLEAHFPHNPATGDGFTPWPVGLATDGEAALMFGTRASLDYTDMNTAPFMKDVVSYNEADCETMYQFLKHIRKHHK
;
A
#
# COMPACT_ATOMS: atom_id res chain seq x y z
N GLU A 1 20.05 30.78 -7.35
CA GLU A 1 18.73 31.47 -7.36
C GLU A 1 17.57 30.65 -6.80
N LEU A 2 17.13 29.53 -7.39
CA LEU A 2 15.90 28.83 -6.95
C LEU A 2 15.90 28.34 -5.48
N ASN A 3 17.08 28.04 -4.90
CA ASN A 3 17.24 27.61 -3.51
C ASN A 3 17.68 28.75 -2.56
N LYS A 4 17.71 30.00 -3.02
CA LYS A 4 18.24 31.13 -2.25
C LYS A 4 17.40 31.36 -0.99
N GLY A 5 18.03 31.29 0.19
CA GLY A 5 17.36 31.47 1.49
C GLY A 5 16.79 30.19 2.13
N ARG A 6 16.81 29.04 1.44
CA ARG A 6 16.41 27.76 2.05
C ARG A 6 17.62 27.06 2.66
N PRO A 7 17.51 26.47 3.86
CA PRO A 7 18.59 25.66 4.41
C PRO A 7 18.87 24.49 3.47
N PHE A 8 20.16 24.28 3.17
CA PHE A 8 20.58 23.04 2.54
C PHE A 8 20.15 21.89 3.44
N PRO A 9 19.53 20.84 2.88
CA PRO A 9 19.15 19.70 3.69
C PRO A 9 20.42 19.19 4.38
N GLN A 10 20.30 19.01 5.68
CA GLN A 10 21.31 18.36 6.48
C GLN A 10 20.91 16.89 6.60
N ASP A 11 21.89 16.00 6.62
CA ASP A 11 21.61 14.65 7.12
C ASP A 11 21.24 14.71 8.61
N SER A 12 20.77 13.61 9.19
CA SER A 12 20.39 13.61 10.62
C SER A 12 21.58 13.83 11.57
N ALA A 13 22.82 13.92 11.05
CA ALA A 13 24.02 14.28 11.80
C ALA A 13 24.37 15.77 11.65
N GLY A 14 23.53 16.57 10.99
CA GLY A 14 23.75 18.00 10.77
C GLY A 14 24.70 18.30 9.60
N THR A 15 25.16 17.29 8.86
CA THR A 15 26.09 17.48 7.74
C THR A 15 25.34 18.08 6.57
N ARG A 16 25.80 19.24 6.07
CA ARG A 16 25.28 19.82 4.83
C ARG A 16 25.49 18.84 3.69
N ILE A 17 24.41 18.50 3.01
CA ILE A 17 24.46 17.70 1.81
C ILE A 17 25.01 18.60 0.68
N PRO A 18 26.02 18.15 -0.07
CA PRO A 18 26.56 18.93 -1.18
C PRO A 18 25.46 19.33 -2.16
N THR A 19 25.52 20.56 -2.66
CA THR A 19 24.79 20.99 -3.86
C THR A 19 25.00 19.99 -4.99
N MET A 20 24.02 19.86 -5.87
CA MET A 20 24.19 19.08 -7.09
C MET A 20 25.38 19.62 -7.87
N ASP A 21 26.44 18.84 -7.93
CA ASP A 21 27.54 19.06 -8.84
C ASP A 21 27.25 18.29 -10.13
N PHE A 22 27.35 18.99 -11.24
CA PHE A 22 27.06 18.47 -12.56
C PHE A 22 28.37 18.36 -13.32
N ASP A 23 28.99 17.18 -13.26
CA ASP A 23 30.25 16.93 -13.95
C ASP A 23 30.05 16.91 -15.47
N GLY A 24 31.00 17.46 -16.23
CA GLY A 24 31.02 17.36 -17.69
C GLY A 24 29.90 18.09 -18.41
N LEU A 25 29.48 19.27 -17.93
CA LEU A 25 28.50 20.12 -18.64
C LEU A 25 29.08 20.85 -19.86
N SER A 26 30.40 20.91 -19.98
CA SER A 26 31.14 21.61 -21.04
C SER A 26 31.50 20.73 -22.25
N GLU A 27 30.86 19.56 -22.39
CA GLU A 27 31.03 18.74 -23.59
C GLU A 27 30.24 19.35 -24.76
N PRO A 28 30.85 19.49 -25.95
CA PRO A 28 30.23 20.17 -27.07
C PRO A 28 29.08 19.37 -27.68
N SER A 29 28.10 20.07 -28.27
CA SER A 29 27.01 19.49 -29.06
C SER A 29 27.28 19.65 -30.56
N PRO A 30 28.05 18.76 -31.20
CA PRO A 30 28.53 18.94 -32.58
C PRO A 30 27.44 18.94 -33.65
N ASN A 31 26.29 18.31 -33.38
CA ASN A 31 25.18 18.25 -34.33
C ASN A 31 24.27 19.49 -34.28
N LEU A 32 24.43 20.38 -33.28
CA LEU A 32 23.70 21.63 -33.25
C LEU A 32 24.36 22.66 -34.17
N LYS A 33 23.53 23.50 -34.82
CA LYS A 33 23.99 24.49 -35.81
C LYS A 33 25.10 25.42 -35.30
N THR A 34 25.01 25.84 -34.03
CA THR A 34 25.97 26.75 -33.40
C THR A 34 27.16 26.04 -32.76
N LYS A 35 27.18 24.69 -32.77
CA LYS A 35 28.22 23.85 -32.16
C LYS A 35 28.66 24.36 -30.78
N PRO A 36 27.72 24.54 -29.85
CA PRO A 36 28.05 25.05 -28.53
C PRO A 36 29.03 24.12 -27.81
N ASP A 37 29.80 24.67 -26.89
CA ASP A 37 30.68 23.99 -25.93
C ASP A 37 29.92 23.46 -24.71
N TRP A 38 28.62 23.20 -24.89
CA TRP A 38 27.72 22.68 -23.87
C TRP A 38 26.71 21.73 -24.53
N HIS A 39 26.03 20.94 -23.71
CA HIS A 39 24.95 20.04 -24.14
C HIS A 39 23.76 20.05 -23.19
N TYR A 40 22.61 19.62 -23.70
CA TYR A 40 21.41 19.41 -22.89
C TYR A 40 21.48 18.06 -22.17
N ARG A 41 20.87 17.98 -20.99
CA ARG A 41 20.67 16.73 -20.25
C ARG A 41 19.19 16.48 -20.00
N VAL A 42 18.85 15.20 -19.86
CA VAL A 42 17.48 14.77 -19.55
C VAL A 42 17.20 14.97 -18.07
N VAL A 43 16.10 15.65 -17.76
CA VAL A 43 15.47 15.66 -16.45
C VAL A 43 14.04 15.18 -16.63
N ASP A 44 13.73 13.98 -16.14
CA ASP A 44 12.38 13.44 -16.14
C ASP A 44 11.66 13.80 -14.83
N VAL A 45 10.40 14.23 -14.91
CA VAL A 45 9.66 14.73 -13.75
C VAL A 45 8.67 13.67 -13.28
N LYS A 46 8.73 13.31 -12.00
CA LYS A 46 7.85 12.32 -11.37
C LYS A 46 7.12 12.93 -10.18
N PHE A 47 5.81 12.75 -10.12
CA PHE A 47 5.03 13.06 -8.93
C PHE A 47 5.19 11.94 -7.89
N SER A 48 6.40 11.81 -7.34
CA SER A 48 6.74 10.79 -6.35
C SER A 48 7.87 11.24 -5.44
N SER A 49 7.92 10.68 -4.22
CA SER A 49 9.09 10.81 -3.35
C SER A 49 10.20 9.87 -3.84
N LEU A 50 11.33 10.40 -4.28
CA LEU A 50 12.45 9.61 -4.79
C LEU A 50 13.12 8.81 -3.68
N GLY A 51 13.24 7.50 -3.85
CA GLY A 51 14.15 6.68 -3.07
C GLY A 51 15.55 6.77 -3.65
N LEU A 52 16.51 7.29 -2.90
CA LEU A 52 17.91 7.34 -3.30
C LEU A 52 18.74 6.28 -2.56
N ASP A 53 19.90 5.96 -3.10
CA ASP A 53 20.87 5.06 -2.49
C ASP A 53 21.48 5.65 -1.21
N ALA A 54 22.36 4.90 -0.53
CA ALA A 54 22.97 5.35 0.73
C ALA A 54 23.88 6.60 0.57
N SER A 55 24.31 6.94 -0.66
CA SER A 55 24.99 8.20 -0.95
C SER A 55 24.03 9.39 -1.09
N GLY A 56 22.73 9.10 -1.21
CA GLY A 56 21.68 10.06 -1.49
C GLY A 56 21.80 10.64 -2.90
N ALA A 57 22.50 10.01 -3.84
CA ALA A 57 22.79 10.58 -5.15
C ALA A 57 22.04 9.86 -6.28
N PHE A 58 22.00 8.54 -6.24
CA PHE A 58 21.45 7.74 -7.34
C PHE A 58 20.07 7.21 -6.98
N ILE A 59 19.19 7.12 -7.99
CA ILE A 59 17.89 6.47 -7.81
C ILE A 59 18.13 5.03 -7.34
N SER A 60 17.53 4.66 -6.22
CA SER A 60 17.48 3.29 -5.72
C SER A 60 16.18 2.63 -6.15
N GLY A 61 16.27 1.44 -6.74
CA GLY A 61 15.10 0.78 -7.34
C GLY A 61 14.64 1.46 -8.64
N HIS A 62 13.34 1.30 -8.95
CA HIS A 62 12.66 1.87 -10.13
C HIS A 62 13.39 1.64 -11.46
N GLN A 63 13.46 0.38 -11.89
CA GLN A 63 14.05 0.03 -13.19
C GLN A 63 13.33 0.74 -14.36
N ASP A 64 12.03 0.93 -14.25
CA ASP A 64 11.19 1.68 -15.19
C ASP A 64 11.69 3.11 -15.39
N TYR A 65 11.98 3.82 -14.30
CA TYR A 65 12.54 5.16 -14.32
C TYR A 65 13.91 5.21 -15.01
N ARG A 66 14.77 4.22 -14.73
CA ARG A 66 16.10 4.09 -15.35
C ARG A 66 16.01 3.85 -16.85
N LEU A 67 15.13 2.97 -17.29
CA LEU A 67 14.90 2.68 -18.71
C LEU A 67 14.36 3.91 -19.44
N GLN A 68 13.42 4.63 -18.84
CA GLN A 68 12.80 5.82 -19.43
C GLN A 68 13.82 6.94 -19.62
N VAL A 69 14.61 7.26 -18.59
CA VAL A 69 15.69 8.26 -18.68
C VAL A 69 16.76 7.81 -19.66
N ARG A 70 17.12 6.53 -19.73
CA ARG A 70 18.08 6.04 -20.71
C ARG A 70 17.59 6.21 -22.15
N LEU A 71 16.33 5.91 -22.41
CA LEU A 71 15.71 6.09 -23.73
C LEU A 71 15.77 7.56 -24.17
N TYR A 72 15.32 8.48 -23.31
CA TYR A 72 15.37 9.92 -23.59
C TYR A 72 16.79 10.39 -23.81
N THR A 73 17.73 9.91 -22.99
CA THR A 73 19.14 10.27 -23.10
C THR A 73 19.70 9.79 -24.44
N ARG A 74 19.36 8.56 -24.86
CA ARG A 74 19.81 8.03 -26.15
C ARG A 74 19.26 8.82 -27.34
N CYS A 75 18.00 9.25 -27.28
CA CYS A 75 17.43 10.14 -28.28
C CYS A 75 18.17 11.47 -28.33
N LEU A 76 18.49 12.05 -27.17
CA LEU A 76 19.19 13.32 -27.06
C LEU A 76 20.64 13.22 -27.56
N GLU A 77 21.36 12.15 -27.23
CA GLU A 77 22.71 11.86 -27.76
C GLU A 77 22.72 11.90 -29.30
N ASN A 78 21.72 11.29 -29.95
CA ASN A 78 21.63 11.31 -31.42
C ASN A 78 21.39 12.73 -31.96
N ILE A 79 20.58 13.54 -31.26
CA ILE A 79 20.31 14.93 -31.64
C ILE A 79 21.55 15.81 -31.48
N LEU A 80 22.29 15.63 -30.38
CA LEU A 80 23.43 16.49 -30.03
C LEU A 80 24.76 16.02 -30.65
N GLY A 81 24.88 14.73 -30.97
CA GLY A 81 26.09 14.12 -31.51
C GLY A 81 27.17 13.88 -30.46
N CYS A 82 26.81 13.83 -29.17
CA CYS A 82 27.70 13.58 -28.06
C CYS A 82 27.14 12.48 -27.15
N THR A 83 28.01 11.84 -26.35
CA THR A 83 27.59 10.89 -25.31
C THR A 83 27.17 11.66 -24.07
N ILE A 84 26.06 11.25 -23.44
CA ILE A 84 25.57 11.88 -22.21
C ILE A 84 25.69 10.84 -21.09
N PRO A 85 26.59 11.06 -20.11
CA PRO A 85 26.93 10.03 -19.13
C PRO A 85 25.83 9.81 -18.09
N GLU A 86 24.99 10.82 -17.87
CA GLU A 86 23.96 10.79 -16.83
C GLU A 86 22.68 11.52 -17.25
N GLY A 87 21.55 10.99 -16.79
CA GLY A 87 20.27 11.71 -16.75
C GLY A 87 19.75 11.81 -15.32
N TYR A 88 18.67 12.56 -15.14
CA TYR A 88 18.15 12.91 -13.82
C TYR A 88 16.65 12.70 -13.71
N ILE A 89 16.22 12.50 -12.47
CA ILE A 89 14.81 12.52 -12.09
C ILE A 89 14.58 13.62 -11.07
N LEU A 90 13.61 14.47 -11.37
CA LEU A 90 13.04 15.43 -10.44
C LEU A 90 11.78 14.81 -9.82
N GLY A 91 11.85 14.52 -8.53
CA GLY A 91 10.68 14.06 -7.76
C GLY A 91 10.11 15.17 -6.90
N ARG A 92 9.01 14.86 -6.20
CA ARG A 92 8.39 15.73 -5.21
C ARG A 92 9.35 16.08 -4.07
N CYS A 93 10.04 15.06 -3.58
CA CYS A 93 11.14 15.14 -2.63
C CYS A 93 12.04 13.92 -2.81
N ALA A 94 13.12 13.82 -2.02
CA ALA A 94 14.00 12.66 -2.00
C ALA A 94 14.18 12.14 -0.57
N LYS A 95 14.37 10.83 -0.42
CA LYS A 95 14.69 10.17 0.84
C LYS A 95 15.78 9.12 0.65
N TRP A 96 16.63 8.96 1.66
CA TRP A 96 17.64 7.90 1.70
C TRP A 96 18.02 7.59 3.15
N SER A 97 18.64 6.43 3.32
CA SER A 97 19.10 5.97 4.63
C SER A 97 20.56 5.54 4.53
N LYS A 98 21.39 6.02 5.47
CA LYS A 98 22.80 5.64 5.58
C LYS A 98 23.08 5.22 7.00
N LYS A 99 23.53 3.98 7.23
CA LYS A 99 23.83 3.46 8.59
C LYS A 99 22.68 3.67 9.59
N LYS A 100 21.42 3.42 9.18
CA LYS A 100 20.18 3.61 9.97
C LYS A 100 19.85 5.07 10.34
N VAL A 101 20.55 6.03 9.73
CA VAL A 101 20.17 7.43 9.73
C VAL A 101 19.33 7.70 8.49
N ASP A 102 18.10 8.15 8.70
CA ASP A 102 17.19 8.55 7.64
C ASP A 102 17.38 10.04 7.32
N SER A 103 17.28 10.38 6.04
CA SER A 103 17.38 11.75 5.55
C SER A 103 16.34 11.97 4.47
N LYS A 104 15.82 13.20 4.40
CA LYS A 104 14.80 13.60 3.42
C LYS A 104 14.98 15.04 2.97
N THR A 105 14.45 15.35 1.80
CA THR A 105 14.20 16.72 1.34
C THR A 105 12.72 17.07 1.51
N GLU A 106 12.41 18.37 1.50
CA GLU A 106 11.03 18.86 1.57
C GLU A 106 10.55 19.45 0.23
N THR A 107 11.49 19.73 -0.69
CA THR A 107 11.21 20.28 -2.01
C THR A 107 11.91 19.48 -3.10
N CYS A 108 11.43 19.66 -4.33
CA CYS A 108 11.90 18.96 -5.52
C CYS A 108 13.32 19.36 -5.95
N PHE A 109 13.74 20.63 -5.77
CA PHE A 109 15.06 21.11 -6.20
C PHE A 109 16.19 20.99 -5.17
N GLN A 110 15.88 20.48 -3.98
CA GLN A 110 16.92 20.15 -3.01
C GLN A 110 17.77 18.95 -3.48
N ARG A 111 17.19 18.03 -4.28
CA ARG A 111 17.92 16.86 -4.78
C ARG A 111 17.25 16.22 -6.00
N LEU A 112 18.04 16.00 -7.07
CA LEU A 112 17.67 15.12 -8.17
C LEU A 112 18.17 13.69 -7.91
N GLY A 113 17.42 12.70 -8.40
CA GLY A 113 17.92 11.33 -8.48
C GLY A 113 18.74 11.14 -9.75
N ARG A 114 20.03 10.81 -9.61
CA ARG A 114 20.94 10.54 -10.74
C ARG A 114 20.72 9.14 -11.29
N ILE A 115 20.87 9.01 -12.61
CA ILE A 115 20.87 7.74 -13.33
C ILE A 115 22.05 7.74 -14.28
N LEU A 116 22.94 6.77 -14.10
CA LEU A 116 24.04 6.53 -15.04
C LEU A 116 23.47 5.96 -16.34
N THR A 117 23.80 6.61 -17.45
CA THR A 117 23.31 6.25 -18.79
C THR A 117 24.42 5.76 -19.71
N ALA A 118 25.68 6.09 -19.42
CA ALA A 118 26.83 5.58 -20.15
C ALA A 118 27.55 4.50 -19.33
N SER A 119 27.13 3.24 -19.47
CA SER A 119 27.93 2.10 -18.98
C SER A 119 27.99 1.03 -20.07
N ALA A 120 29.18 0.46 -20.33
CA ALA A 120 29.37 -0.62 -21.29
C ALA A 120 29.54 -1.97 -20.57
N PRO A 121 28.86 -3.06 -21.01
CA PRO A 121 27.76 -3.05 -21.97
C PRO A 121 26.50 -2.39 -21.37
N ASP A 122 25.75 -1.71 -22.23
CA ASP A 122 24.55 -0.97 -21.81
C ASP A 122 23.35 -1.90 -21.65
N ALA A 123 23.26 -2.53 -20.48
CA ALA A 123 22.18 -3.44 -20.13
C ALA A 123 20.80 -2.77 -20.26
N LEU A 124 20.68 -1.47 -19.99
CA LEU A 124 19.42 -0.73 -20.10
C LEU A 124 18.97 -0.61 -21.57
N LEU A 125 19.89 -0.41 -22.52
CA LEU A 125 19.54 -0.45 -23.94
C LEU A 125 19.11 -1.85 -24.40
N SER A 126 19.70 -2.90 -23.86
CA SER A 126 19.26 -4.28 -24.14
C SER A 126 17.83 -4.50 -23.65
N ASP A 127 17.52 -4.09 -22.42
CA ASP A 127 16.18 -4.15 -21.85
C ASP A 127 15.17 -3.33 -22.69
N LEU A 128 15.56 -2.12 -23.15
CA LEU A 128 14.72 -1.27 -24.00
C LEU A 128 14.40 -1.93 -25.35
N ARG A 129 15.36 -2.63 -25.95
CA ARG A 129 15.12 -3.39 -27.19
C ARG A 129 14.13 -4.52 -26.97
N ALA A 130 14.29 -5.29 -25.90
CA ALA A 130 13.35 -6.35 -25.54
C ALA A 130 11.92 -5.81 -25.30
N LEU A 131 11.81 -4.63 -24.65
CA LEU A 131 10.53 -3.94 -24.49
C LEU A 131 9.92 -3.49 -25.83
N GLN A 132 10.73 -2.92 -26.72
CA GLN A 132 10.29 -2.50 -28.05
C GLN A 132 9.80 -3.70 -28.87
N GLU A 133 10.52 -4.82 -28.85
CA GLU A 133 10.14 -6.06 -29.51
C GLU A 133 8.81 -6.57 -28.98
N TRP A 134 8.64 -6.60 -27.66
CA TRP A 134 7.39 -7.02 -27.03
C TRP A 134 6.21 -6.10 -27.40
N LEU A 135 6.40 -4.78 -27.35
CA LEU A 135 5.35 -3.82 -27.72
C LEU A 135 4.98 -3.92 -29.20
N SER A 136 5.98 -4.14 -30.08
CA SER A 136 5.75 -4.36 -31.49
C SER A 136 4.96 -5.65 -31.71
N HIS A 137 5.34 -6.73 -31.03
CA HIS A 137 4.66 -8.00 -31.08
C HIS A 137 3.19 -7.90 -30.62
N ILE A 138 2.90 -7.18 -29.52
CA ILE A 138 1.51 -6.92 -29.10
C ILE A 138 0.77 -6.17 -30.22
N ARG A 139 1.34 -5.08 -30.74
CA ARG A 139 0.66 -4.23 -31.73
C ARG A 139 0.37 -4.94 -33.05
N THR A 140 1.22 -5.89 -33.45
CA THR A 140 1.07 -6.59 -34.74
C THR A 140 0.36 -7.93 -34.62
N ASN A 141 0.53 -8.64 -33.49
CA ASN A 141 0.12 -10.05 -33.37
C ASN A 141 -0.90 -10.31 -32.26
N ALA A 142 -1.23 -9.32 -31.41
CA ALA A 142 -2.21 -9.53 -30.34
C ALA A 142 -3.61 -9.85 -30.86
N ILE A 143 -3.99 -9.22 -31.97
CA ILE A 143 -5.32 -9.35 -32.57
C ILE A 143 -5.17 -9.73 -34.04
N THR A 144 -5.85 -10.79 -34.45
CA THR A 144 -5.89 -11.26 -35.85
C THR A 144 -6.76 -10.34 -36.70
N ALA A 145 -6.65 -10.44 -38.03
CA ALA A 145 -7.52 -9.72 -38.96
C ALA A 145 -9.03 -10.00 -38.74
N SER A 146 -9.38 -11.13 -38.11
CA SER A 146 -10.76 -11.49 -37.75
C SER A 146 -11.22 -10.96 -36.38
N GLY A 147 -10.41 -10.13 -35.72
CA GLY A 147 -10.72 -9.55 -34.41
C GLY A 147 -10.56 -10.51 -33.22
N LYS A 148 -9.91 -11.66 -33.41
CA LYS A 148 -9.65 -12.64 -32.33
C LYS A 148 -8.26 -12.43 -31.73
N LEU A 149 -8.05 -12.89 -30.50
CA LEU A 149 -6.70 -12.93 -29.93
C LEU A 149 -5.79 -13.84 -30.75
N GLY A 150 -4.56 -13.39 -31.00
CA GLY A 150 -3.53 -14.16 -31.67
C GLY A 150 -3.05 -15.37 -30.85
N ALA A 151 -2.29 -16.25 -31.50
CA ALA A 151 -1.71 -17.42 -30.81
C ALA A 151 -0.81 -16.97 -29.65
N GLY A 152 -1.04 -17.54 -28.45
CA GLY A 152 -0.32 -17.17 -27.23
C GLY A 152 -0.73 -15.83 -26.62
N MET A 153 -1.69 -15.11 -27.22
CA MET A 153 -2.16 -13.79 -26.73
C MET A 153 -3.38 -13.89 -25.83
N ASP A 154 -3.98 -15.08 -25.73
CA ASP A 154 -4.99 -15.39 -24.73
C ASP A 154 -4.30 -15.81 -23.42
N PRO A 155 -4.40 -15.01 -22.33
CA PRO A 155 -3.83 -15.36 -21.04
C PRO A 155 -4.48 -16.60 -20.40
N LEU A 156 -5.67 -17.01 -20.86
CA LEU A 156 -6.37 -18.23 -20.45
C LEU A 156 -6.14 -19.41 -21.39
N GLY A 157 -5.38 -19.19 -22.47
CA GLY A 157 -5.07 -20.22 -23.46
C GLY A 157 -4.19 -21.34 -22.88
N THR A 158 -3.96 -22.38 -23.68
CA THR A 158 -3.13 -23.54 -23.29
C THR A 158 -1.64 -23.22 -23.17
N SER A 159 -1.17 -22.22 -23.91
CA SER A 159 0.23 -21.76 -23.93
C SER A 159 0.28 -20.23 -24.00
N PRO A 160 -0.12 -19.52 -22.93
CA PRO A 160 -0.11 -18.07 -22.92
C PRO A 160 1.33 -17.56 -22.95
N HIS A 161 1.56 -16.43 -23.60
CA HIS A 161 2.85 -15.77 -23.58
C HIS A 161 3.27 -15.46 -22.13
N PRO A 162 4.53 -15.67 -21.71
CA PRO A 162 4.95 -15.48 -20.32
C PRO A 162 4.64 -14.08 -19.75
N ASN A 163 4.72 -13.05 -20.58
CA ASN A 163 4.41 -11.66 -20.21
C ASN A 163 2.91 -11.38 -19.98
N LEU A 164 2.03 -12.32 -20.36
CA LEU A 164 0.59 -12.23 -20.12
C LEU A 164 0.15 -13.01 -18.87
N ARG A 165 1.08 -13.68 -18.19
CA ARG A 165 0.79 -14.31 -16.91
C ARG A 165 0.41 -13.24 -15.87
N PRO A 166 -0.60 -13.51 -15.04
CA PRO A 166 -1.06 -12.52 -14.08
C PRO A 166 0.00 -12.26 -12.99
N HIS A 167 -0.13 -11.13 -12.31
CA HIS A 167 0.63 -10.81 -11.12
C HIS A 167 -0.34 -10.35 -10.05
N ALA A 168 -0.98 -11.32 -9.36
CA ALA A 168 -2.10 -11.06 -8.44
C ALA A 168 -1.68 -10.34 -7.14
N SER A 169 -0.39 -10.37 -6.81
CA SER A 169 0.17 -9.63 -5.67
C SER A 169 0.52 -8.17 -5.99
N ALA A 170 0.48 -7.76 -7.25
CA ALA A 170 0.68 -6.36 -7.64
C ALA A 170 -0.63 -5.56 -7.58
N LYS A 171 -0.53 -4.31 -7.11
CA LYS A 171 -1.60 -3.33 -7.25
C LYS A 171 -1.63 -2.87 -8.71
N HIS A 172 -2.78 -3.05 -9.35
CA HIS A 172 -3.05 -2.47 -10.67
C HIS A 172 -4.23 -1.50 -10.52
N PRO A 173 -4.22 -0.36 -11.21
CA PRO A 173 -5.39 0.51 -11.20
C PRO A 173 -6.59 -0.21 -11.83
N SER A 174 -7.79 0.14 -11.37
CA SER A 174 -9.04 -0.27 -12.04
C SER A 174 -9.04 0.25 -13.49
N PRO A 175 -9.53 -0.52 -14.49
CA PRO A 175 -10.18 -1.83 -14.37
C PRO A 175 -9.22 -3.04 -14.44
N TRP A 176 -7.92 -2.81 -14.60
CA TRP A 176 -6.94 -3.87 -14.84
C TRP A 176 -6.75 -4.80 -13.64
N SER A 177 -6.97 -4.32 -12.43
CA SER A 177 -7.01 -5.15 -11.21
C SER A 177 -7.99 -6.31 -11.34
N ASN A 178 -9.22 -6.05 -11.78
CA ASN A 178 -10.26 -7.07 -11.93
C ASN A 178 -9.92 -8.08 -13.02
N ALA A 179 -9.38 -7.61 -14.15
CA ALA A 179 -8.95 -8.50 -15.24
C ALA A 179 -7.79 -9.41 -14.79
N ASN A 180 -6.79 -8.85 -14.11
CA ASN A 180 -5.66 -9.60 -13.58
C ASN A 180 -6.09 -10.61 -12.51
N GLU A 181 -7.01 -10.23 -11.62
CA GLU A 181 -7.60 -11.14 -10.63
C GLU A 181 -8.41 -12.26 -11.31
N HIS A 182 -9.20 -11.94 -12.32
CA HIS A 182 -9.92 -12.94 -13.11
C HIS A 182 -8.96 -13.96 -13.73
N VAL A 183 -7.92 -13.49 -14.43
CA VAL A 183 -6.91 -14.39 -15.02
C VAL A 183 -6.21 -15.22 -13.94
N ALA A 184 -5.81 -14.63 -12.82
CA ALA A 184 -5.18 -15.35 -11.72
C ALA A 184 -6.10 -16.43 -11.11
N ASN A 185 -7.40 -16.15 -11.02
CA ASN A 185 -8.40 -17.10 -10.53
C ASN A 185 -8.58 -18.28 -11.47
N GLN A 186 -8.69 -18.03 -12.77
CA GLN A 186 -8.88 -19.06 -13.79
C GLN A 186 -7.62 -19.93 -13.96
N THR A 187 -6.45 -19.30 -14.01
CA THR A 187 -5.16 -20.00 -14.19
C THR A 187 -4.63 -20.63 -12.91
N LYS A 188 -5.24 -20.32 -11.75
CA LYS A 188 -4.80 -20.76 -10.43
C LYS A 188 -3.35 -20.32 -10.15
N ASP A 189 -3.03 -19.09 -10.56
CA ASP A 189 -1.65 -18.62 -10.53
C ASP A 189 -1.12 -18.50 -9.09
N LEU A 190 0.14 -18.90 -8.93
CA LEU A 190 0.85 -18.89 -7.66
C LEU A 190 0.96 -17.48 -7.04
N THR A 191 0.93 -16.41 -7.84
CA THR A 191 1.01 -15.05 -7.30
C THR A 191 -0.19 -14.63 -6.45
N LYS A 192 -1.25 -15.44 -6.39
CA LYS A 192 -2.35 -15.28 -5.43
C LYS A 192 -1.93 -15.62 -4.00
N VAL A 193 -1.00 -16.56 -3.82
CA VAL A 193 -0.59 -17.04 -2.50
C VAL A 193 0.11 -15.91 -1.76
N HIS A 194 -0.19 -15.77 -0.46
CA HIS A 194 0.33 -14.69 0.35
C HIS A 194 1.88 -14.64 0.29
N LYS A 195 2.43 -13.43 0.06
CA LYS A 195 3.86 -13.14 -0.12
C LYS A 195 4.54 -13.79 -1.34
N LEU A 196 3.83 -14.57 -2.15
CA LEU A 196 4.39 -15.20 -3.34
C LEU A 196 4.31 -14.24 -4.53
N GLY A 197 5.45 -13.66 -4.91
CA GLY A 197 5.59 -12.80 -6.09
C GLY A 197 5.99 -13.56 -7.36
N VAL A 198 6.19 -12.83 -8.47
CA VAL A 198 6.65 -13.41 -9.75
C VAL A 198 7.95 -14.21 -9.60
N LYS A 199 8.89 -13.72 -8.79
CA LYS A 199 10.16 -14.43 -8.54
C LYS A 199 9.94 -15.78 -7.86
N GLY A 200 9.19 -15.82 -6.76
CA GLY A 200 8.89 -17.08 -6.07
C GLY A 200 8.07 -18.05 -6.92
N ARG A 201 7.18 -17.54 -7.78
CA ARG A 201 6.51 -18.37 -8.80
C ARG A 201 7.50 -19.00 -9.78
N ASN A 202 8.51 -18.26 -10.23
CA ASN A 202 9.52 -18.78 -11.14
C ASN A 202 10.42 -19.82 -10.44
N ASP A 203 10.77 -19.60 -9.17
CA ASP A 203 11.51 -20.57 -8.36
C ASP A 203 10.74 -21.90 -8.26
N LEU A 204 9.44 -21.84 -7.98
CA LEU A 204 8.55 -23.02 -7.92
C LEU A 204 8.37 -23.71 -9.29
N ALA A 205 8.37 -22.94 -10.39
CA ALA A 205 8.28 -23.50 -11.72
C ALA A 205 9.48 -24.41 -12.06
N THR A 206 10.68 -24.14 -11.52
CA THR A 206 11.85 -25.04 -11.66
C THR A 206 11.61 -26.42 -11.03
N LYS A 207 10.69 -26.48 -10.05
CA LYS A 207 10.24 -27.70 -9.35
C LYS A 207 8.96 -28.27 -9.95
N ARG A 208 8.54 -27.76 -11.11
CA ARG A 208 7.30 -28.11 -11.83
C ARG A 208 6.00 -27.77 -11.07
N ILE A 209 6.09 -26.96 -10.00
CA ILE A 209 4.94 -26.43 -9.28
C ILE A 209 4.53 -25.12 -9.95
N THR A 210 3.39 -25.13 -10.64
CA THR A 210 2.98 -24.01 -11.50
C THR A 210 1.65 -23.36 -11.11
N LYS A 211 0.88 -24.01 -10.23
CA LYS A 211 -0.44 -23.59 -9.76
C LYS A 211 -0.54 -23.71 -8.25
N TRP A 212 -1.38 -22.89 -7.62
CA TRP A 212 -1.57 -22.97 -6.18
C TRP A 212 -2.29 -24.24 -5.72
N GLU A 213 -2.98 -24.93 -6.63
CA GLU A 213 -3.66 -26.22 -6.37
C GLU A 213 -2.71 -27.42 -6.41
N ASP A 214 -1.42 -27.22 -6.73
CA ASP A 214 -0.44 -28.31 -6.76
C ASP A 214 -0.31 -28.94 -5.36
N PRO A 215 -0.49 -30.27 -5.22
CA PRO A 215 -0.48 -30.95 -3.93
C PRO A 215 0.87 -30.87 -3.21
N ASN A 216 1.97 -30.58 -3.92
CA ASN A 216 3.29 -30.46 -3.32
C ASN A 216 3.58 -29.04 -2.80
N LEU A 217 2.78 -28.03 -3.17
CA LEU A 217 3.07 -26.64 -2.83
C LEU A 217 3.14 -26.39 -1.32
N GLU A 218 2.21 -26.95 -0.56
CA GLU A 218 2.17 -26.78 0.90
C GLU A 218 3.45 -27.30 1.56
N VAL A 219 3.83 -28.54 1.24
CA VAL A 219 5.04 -29.18 1.74
C VAL A 219 6.27 -28.37 1.32
N GLU A 220 6.33 -27.95 0.06
CA GLU A 220 7.44 -27.20 -0.49
C GLU A 220 7.64 -25.85 0.23
N ILE A 221 6.55 -25.13 0.53
CA ILE A 221 6.61 -23.92 1.34
C ILE A 221 7.05 -24.24 2.77
N ARG A 222 6.58 -25.34 3.36
CA ARG A 222 6.89 -25.66 4.76
C ARG A 222 8.35 -26.07 4.96
N THR A 223 8.91 -26.87 4.04
CA THR A 223 10.24 -27.48 4.22
C THR A 223 11.35 -26.75 3.47
N ASN A 224 11.05 -26.13 2.34
CA ASN A 224 12.04 -25.58 1.40
C ASN A 224 11.85 -24.06 1.14
N PHE A 225 11.22 -23.32 2.07
CA PHE A 225 10.94 -21.89 1.90
C PHE A 225 12.16 -21.04 1.54
N SER A 226 13.36 -21.40 1.98
CA SER A 226 14.60 -20.65 1.69
C SER A 226 14.94 -20.64 0.19
N GLY A 227 14.44 -21.62 -0.56
CA GLY A 227 14.54 -21.68 -2.02
C GLY A 227 13.37 -21.02 -2.76
N ILE A 228 12.50 -20.27 -2.07
CA ILE A 228 11.34 -19.60 -2.66
C ILE A 228 11.40 -18.11 -2.35
N THR A 229 11.71 -17.30 -3.35
CA THR A 229 11.81 -15.85 -3.19
C THR A 229 10.50 -15.25 -2.67
N GLY A 230 10.59 -14.51 -1.56
CA GLY A 230 9.47 -13.82 -0.93
C GLY A 230 8.92 -14.50 0.32
N ILE A 231 9.30 -15.77 0.58
CA ILE A 231 8.88 -16.50 1.77
C ILE A 231 10.02 -16.52 2.81
N ALA A 232 9.73 -16.06 4.03
CA ALA A 232 10.66 -16.09 5.15
C ALA A 232 10.27 -17.17 6.17
N ILE A 233 11.25 -17.62 6.98
CA ILE A 233 11.06 -18.66 8.01
C ILE A 233 9.88 -18.37 8.95
N GLY A 234 9.72 -17.12 9.39
CA GLY A 234 8.64 -16.72 10.31
C GLY A 234 7.25 -16.72 9.67
N THR A 235 7.16 -16.59 8.34
CA THR A 235 5.88 -16.53 7.61
C THR A 235 5.51 -17.84 6.92
N ALA A 236 6.49 -18.71 6.65
CA ALA A 236 6.29 -19.95 5.91
C ALA A 236 5.18 -20.85 6.49
N PRO A 237 5.08 -21.07 7.81
CA PRO A 237 4.00 -21.90 8.38
C PRO A 237 2.60 -21.35 8.07
N LEU A 238 2.39 -20.04 8.27
CA LEU A 238 1.12 -19.37 7.97
C LEU A 238 0.75 -19.51 6.49
N ILE A 239 1.73 -19.29 5.60
CA ILE A 239 1.49 -19.38 4.15
C ILE A 239 1.17 -20.83 3.74
N ALA A 240 1.87 -21.82 4.31
CA ALA A 240 1.57 -23.22 4.08
C ALA A 240 0.15 -23.58 4.57
N ASP A 241 -0.27 -23.07 5.72
CA ASP A 241 -1.63 -23.28 6.25
C ASP A 241 -2.70 -22.59 5.37
N MET A 242 -2.41 -21.41 4.80
CA MET A 242 -3.26 -20.80 3.77
C MET A 242 -3.40 -21.69 2.53
N VAL A 243 -2.30 -22.27 2.03
CA VAL A 243 -2.35 -23.21 0.90
C VAL A 243 -3.18 -24.43 1.25
N LYS A 244 -2.91 -25.05 2.41
CA LYS A 244 -3.60 -26.23 2.92
C LYS A 244 -5.12 -26.03 2.99
N VAL A 245 -5.59 -24.93 3.58
CA VAL A 245 -7.03 -24.68 3.73
C VAL A 245 -7.69 -24.39 2.38
N ASN A 246 -7.00 -23.72 1.46
CA ASN A 246 -7.51 -23.45 0.12
C ASN A 246 -7.58 -24.70 -0.77
N GLN A 247 -6.68 -25.68 -0.55
CA GLN A 247 -6.71 -26.98 -1.22
C GLN A 247 -7.68 -27.99 -0.55
N SER A 248 -8.11 -27.72 0.69
CA SER A 248 -8.99 -28.60 1.44
C SER A 248 -10.38 -28.71 0.79
N LYS A 249 -10.95 -29.93 0.78
CA LYS A 249 -12.32 -30.18 0.31
C LYS A 249 -13.37 -29.88 1.37
N THR A 250 -13.02 -30.01 2.66
CA THR A 250 -13.96 -29.95 3.78
C THR A 250 -13.75 -28.74 4.68
N GLU A 251 -12.50 -28.39 4.93
CA GLU A 251 -12.16 -27.34 5.90
C GLU A 251 -12.43 -25.95 5.33
N LYS A 252 -13.04 -25.10 6.16
CA LYS A 252 -13.30 -23.68 5.86
C LYS A 252 -12.25 -22.76 6.48
N THR A 253 -11.62 -23.19 7.57
CA THR A 253 -10.60 -22.44 8.31
C THR A 253 -9.44 -23.36 8.66
N SER A 254 -8.25 -22.79 8.87
CA SER A 254 -7.15 -23.46 9.54
C SER A 254 -6.59 -22.54 10.62
N PRO A 255 -6.50 -22.98 11.88
CA PRO A 255 -6.99 -24.25 12.39
C PRO A 255 -8.51 -24.45 12.22
N ALA A 256 -8.94 -25.72 12.19
CA ALA A 256 -10.35 -26.08 12.02
C ALA A 256 -11.17 -25.69 13.26
N PRO A 257 -12.49 -25.47 13.14
CA PRO A 257 -13.36 -25.22 14.29
C PRO A 257 -13.18 -26.29 15.39
N LYS A 258 -13.31 -25.88 16.65
CA LYS A 258 -13.05 -26.66 17.87
C LYS A 258 -11.57 -26.92 18.17
N THR A 259 -10.66 -26.42 17.34
CA THR A 259 -9.26 -26.29 17.76
C THR A 259 -9.15 -25.12 18.71
N SER A 260 -8.64 -25.36 19.92
CA SER A 260 -8.42 -24.31 20.91
C SER A 260 -7.35 -23.35 20.40
N LEU A 261 -7.67 -22.05 20.44
CA LEU A 261 -6.78 -20.95 20.07
C LEU A 261 -6.55 -20.04 21.27
N THR A 262 -5.47 -19.27 21.24
CA THR A 262 -5.22 -18.24 22.27
C THR A 262 -6.19 -17.08 22.09
N THR A 263 -7.43 -17.23 22.52
CA THR A 263 -8.48 -16.22 22.29
C THR A 263 -8.39 -15.08 23.31
N PRO A 264 -8.52 -13.80 22.90
CA PRO A 264 -8.58 -12.71 23.86
C PRO A 264 -9.73 -12.93 24.84
N VAL A 265 -9.43 -12.82 26.13
CA VAL A 265 -10.42 -12.88 27.21
C VAL A 265 -11.48 -11.82 26.94
N GLN A 266 -12.73 -12.14 27.27
CA GLN A 266 -13.82 -11.18 27.16
C GLN A 266 -13.74 -10.24 28.36
N GLU A 267 -13.58 -8.94 28.09
CA GLU A 267 -13.55 -7.90 29.12
C GLU A 267 -14.96 -7.39 29.44
N ASP A 268 -15.12 -6.63 30.54
CA ASP A 268 -16.42 -6.05 30.93
C ASP A 268 -16.98 -5.14 29.84
N ILE A 269 -16.09 -4.42 29.14
CA ILE A 269 -16.42 -3.61 27.97
C ILE A 269 -15.33 -3.70 26.90
N GLU A 270 -15.76 -3.84 25.66
CA GLU A 270 -14.88 -3.99 24.51
C GLU A 270 -15.23 -2.95 23.45
N PHE A 271 -14.23 -2.18 23.04
CA PHE A 271 -14.35 -1.18 21.98
C PHE A 271 -13.66 -1.68 20.71
N TYR A 272 -14.27 -1.43 19.57
CA TYR A 272 -13.76 -1.81 18.25
C TYR A 272 -13.56 -0.53 17.45
N VAL A 273 -12.32 -0.25 17.07
CA VAL A 273 -11.90 1.10 16.65
C VAL A 273 -11.12 1.06 15.35
N ASP A 274 -11.49 1.95 14.45
CA ASP A 274 -10.84 2.17 13.16
C ASP A 274 -10.74 3.68 12.87
N PHE A 275 -9.62 4.10 12.28
CA PHE A 275 -9.34 5.51 11.99
C PHE A 275 -9.23 5.74 10.48
N GLU A 276 -9.89 6.78 10.00
CA GLU A 276 -9.64 7.30 8.66
C GLU A 276 -8.67 8.48 8.70
N THR A 277 -7.72 8.47 7.77
CA THR A 277 -6.65 9.45 7.71
C THR A 277 -6.54 10.06 6.32
N VAL A 278 -6.03 11.29 6.28
CA VAL A 278 -5.45 11.86 5.07
C VAL A 278 -3.93 11.78 5.16
N ASN A 279 -3.27 11.86 4.01
CA ASN A 279 -1.82 11.85 3.94
C ASN A 279 -1.27 13.25 3.59
N ASN A 280 0.00 13.30 3.25
CA ASN A 280 0.70 14.51 2.83
C ASN A 280 0.70 14.68 1.32
N ASP A 281 -0.34 14.28 0.58
CA ASP A 281 -0.36 14.42 -0.88
C ASP A 281 -1.14 15.65 -1.37
N ASN A 282 -1.44 16.61 -0.47
CA ASN A 282 -2.02 17.90 -0.83
C ASN A 282 -0.93 18.96 -1.06
N ASP A 283 -0.11 18.73 -2.08
CA ASP A 283 1.02 19.60 -2.42
C ASP A 283 0.59 21.03 -2.80
N ASN A 284 1.40 22.00 -2.41
CA ASN A 284 1.29 23.33 -2.98
C ASN A 284 1.93 23.31 -4.36
N LEU A 285 1.13 23.42 -5.42
CA LEU A 285 1.57 23.45 -6.81
C LEU A 285 1.50 24.86 -7.42
N GLU A 286 1.33 25.90 -6.60
CA GLU A 286 1.39 27.26 -7.11
C GLU A 286 2.81 27.56 -7.62
N PHE A 287 2.92 28.37 -8.67
CA PHE A 287 4.21 28.78 -9.22
C PHE A 287 4.45 30.27 -8.97
N PRO A 288 5.71 30.74 -8.92
CA PRO A 288 6.00 32.17 -8.81
C PRO A 288 5.34 33.02 -9.89
N SER A 289 5.10 32.45 -11.08
CA SER A 289 4.37 33.10 -12.17
C SER A 289 2.91 33.44 -11.83
N ASN A 290 2.34 32.78 -10.83
CA ASN A 290 0.95 32.93 -10.40
C ASN A 290 0.85 33.48 -8.97
N GLY A 291 1.92 34.11 -8.46
CA GLY A 291 1.94 34.69 -7.11
C GLY A 291 2.23 33.69 -5.97
N GLY A 292 2.52 32.42 -6.29
CA GLY A 292 2.82 31.38 -5.30
C GLY A 292 4.30 31.15 -5.02
N VAL A 293 4.60 30.12 -4.22
CA VAL A 293 5.95 29.58 -3.98
C VAL A 293 6.16 28.32 -4.82
N PHE A 294 7.36 28.12 -5.40
CA PHE A 294 7.66 26.94 -6.23
C PHE A 294 7.24 25.62 -5.55
N PRO A 295 6.72 24.60 -6.28
CA PRO A 295 6.09 23.43 -5.70
C PRO A 295 6.76 22.84 -4.45
N GLU A 296 5.96 22.76 -3.38
CA GLU A 296 6.36 22.21 -2.10
C GLU A 296 5.49 21.03 -1.72
N ARG A 297 6.10 20.06 -1.05
CA ARG A 297 5.35 19.01 -0.39
C ARG A 297 4.38 19.65 0.61
N GLY A 298 3.10 19.38 0.41
CA GLY A 298 2.02 19.95 1.22
C GLY A 298 1.19 18.86 1.89
N GLY A 299 0.15 19.28 2.60
CA GLY A 299 -0.68 18.38 3.40
C GLY A 299 0.00 17.90 4.69
N THR A 300 -0.80 17.73 5.73
CA THR A 300 -0.37 17.10 6.98
C THR A 300 -1.13 15.81 7.12
N ALA A 301 -0.42 14.71 7.37
CA ALA A 301 -1.07 13.44 7.68
C ALA A 301 -1.79 13.60 9.03
N LEU A 302 -3.12 13.52 8.99
CA LEU A 302 -4.00 13.72 10.14
C LEU A 302 -5.10 12.67 10.14
N ILE A 303 -5.53 12.30 11.34
CA ILE A 303 -6.77 11.57 11.58
C ILE A 303 -7.91 12.57 11.38
N TYR A 304 -8.81 12.29 10.43
CA TYR A 304 -9.97 13.13 10.18
C TYR A 304 -11.28 12.47 10.63
N MET A 305 -11.28 11.14 10.81
CA MET A 305 -12.42 10.40 11.36
C MET A 305 -11.94 9.29 12.29
N ILE A 306 -12.67 9.10 13.40
CA ILE A 306 -12.53 7.97 14.31
C ILE A 306 -13.89 7.27 14.38
N GLY A 307 -13.90 5.96 14.16
CA GLY A 307 -15.04 5.08 14.44
C GLY A 307 -14.81 4.31 15.73
N CYS A 308 -15.85 4.17 16.53
CA CYS A 308 -15.82 3.32 17.71
C CYS A 308 -17.17 2.63 17.91
N GLY A 309 -17.14 1.30 17.93
CA GLY A 309 -18.30 0.50 18.27
C GLY A 309 -18.12 -0.31 19.54
N HIS A 310 -19.23 -0.62 20.22
CA HIS A 310 -19.28 -1.51 21.37
C HIS A 310 -20.66 -2.20 21.44
N ILE A 311 -20.78 -3.20 22.31
CA ILE A 311 -22.07 -3.81 22.63
C ILE A 311 -22.63 -3.13 23.88
N ASP A 312 -23.84 -2.57 23.75
CA ASP A 312 -24.59 -2.04 24.89
C ASP A 312 -25.01 -3.19 25.81
N SER A 313 -24.60 -3.14 27.07
CA SER A 313 -24.82 -4.23 28.03
C SER A 313 -26.29 -4.43 28.42
N SER A 314 -27.13 -3.40 28.28
CA SER A 314 -28.54 -3.44 28.64
C SER A 314 -29.43 -4.02 27.54
N THR A 315 -29.07 -3.75 26.28
CA THR A 315 -29.84 -4.17 25.10
C THR A 315 -29.19 -5.32 24.35
N ASN A 316 -27.91 -5.59 24.60
CA ASN A 316 -27.06 -6.53 23.86
C ASN A 316 -27.03 -6.23 22.35
N LYS A 317 -27.07 -4.94 21.99
CA LYS A 317 -27.05 -4.45 20.61
C LYS A 317 -25.75 -3.72 20.31
N TRP A 318 -25.36 -3.77 19.05
CA TRP A 318 -24.26 -2.96 18.51
C TRP A 318 -24.62 -1.47 18.59
N VAL A 319 -23.70 -0.70 19.16
CA VAL A 319 -23.75 0.76 19.21
C VAL A 319 -22.48 1.28 18.58
N PHE A 320 -22.65 2.09 17.53
CA PHE A 320 -21.55 2.74 16.83
C PHE A 320 -21.64 4.25 17.01
N LYS A 321 -20.47 4.87 17.17
CA LYS A 321 -20.32 6.32 17.14
C LYS A 321 -19.06 6.66 16.34
N ASN A 322 -19.16 7.74 15.58
CA ASN A 322 -18.03 8.31 14.88
C ASN A 322 -17.80 9.78 15.28
N TRP A 323 -16.57 10.24 15.07
CA TRP A 323 -16.18 11.63 15.22
C TRP A 323 -15.45 12.06 13.97
N VAL A 324 -15.88 13.16 13.36
CA VAL A 324 -15.26 13.71 12.15
C VAL A 324 -14.80 15.13 12.42
N THR A 325 -13.61 15.47 11.94
CA THR A 325 -13.11 16.85 11.97
C THR A 325 -13.99 17.76 11.12
N LYS A 326 -14.28 18.98 11.58
CA LYS A 326 -14.96 19.97 10.72
C LYS A 326 -14.02 20.48 9.64
N GLN A 327 -12.77 20.72 10.02
CA GLN A 327 -11.71 21.14 9.12
C GLN A 327 -10.48 20.31 9.36
N LEU A 328 -9.71 20.08 8.31
CA LEU A 328 -8.47 19.33 8.39
C LEU A 328 -7.37 20.15 9.07
N SER A 329 -7.34 20.08 10.40
CA SER A 329 -6.44 20.86 11.23
C SER A 329 -6.05 20.08 12.49
N GLN A 330 -4.90 20.42 13.06
CA GLN A 330 -4.44 19.81 14.30
C GLN A 330 -5.41 20.03 15.48
N PRO A 331 -6.00 21.24 15.71
CA PRO A 331 -6.98 21.41 16.79
C PRO A 331 -8.22 20.52 16.64
N GLU A 332 -8.69 20.30 15.41
CA GLU A 332 -9.83 19.40 15.17
C GLU A 332 -9.45 17.93 15.35
N GLU A 333 -8.25 17.50 14.94
CA GLU A 333 -7.71 16.17 15.24
C GLU A 333 -7.65 15.95 16.76
N GLU A 334 -7.14 16.93 17.52
CA GLU A 334 -7.11 16.90 18.98
C GLU A 334 -8.51 16.81 19.59
N ARG A 335 -9.47 17.57 19.06
CA ARG A 335 -10.87 17.53 19.50
C ARG A 335 -11.47 16.13 19.33
N ILE A 336 -11.38 15.54 18.13
CA ILE A 336 -12.03 14.24 17.89
C ILE A 336 -11.38 13.10 18.68
N ILE A 337 -10.05 13.13 18.89
CA ILE A 337 -9.36 12.13 19.73
C ILE A 337 -9.81 12.29 21.19
N GLY A 338 -9.91 13.54 21.68
CA GLY A 338 -10.42 13.83 23.03
C GLY A 338 -11.86 13.33 23.23
N GLU A 339 -12.77 13.70 22.33
CA GLU A 339 -14.18 13.30 22.40
C GLU A 339 -14.37 11.77 22.32
N TRP A 340 -13.53 11.08 21.53
CA TRP A 340 -13.53 9.62 21.48
C TRP A 340 -13.07 8.98 22.80
N ILE A 341 -11.97 9.47 23.38
CA ILE A 341 -11.47 8.99 24.68
C ILE A 341 -12.51 9.23 25.79
N ASP A 342 -13.10 10.42 25.83
CA ASP A 342 -14.14 10.77 26.80
C ASP A 342 -15.37 9.88 26.64
N HIS A 343 -15.76 9.55 25.41
CA HIS A 343 -16.85 8.61 25.16
C HIS A 343 -16.54 7.21 25.70
N MET A 344 -15.36 6.66 25.40
CA MET A 344 -14.97 5.35 25.93
C MET A 344 -14.99 5.35 27.47
N ASN A 345 -14.45 6.40 28.10
CA ASN A 345 -14.43 6.53 29.56
C ASN A 345 -15.85 6.66 30.15
N SER A 346 -16.73 7.40 29.49
CA SER A 346 -18.13 7.54 29.88
C SER A 346 -18.86 6.19 29.80
N VAL A 347 -18.68 5.45 28.70
CA VAL A 347 -19.31 4.12 28.52
C VAL A 347 -18.78 3.16 29.57
N SER A 348 -17.46 3.06 29.74
CA SER A 348 -16.86 2.20 30.78
C SER A 348 -17.36 2.53 32.19
N SER A 349 -17.50 3.81 32.52
CA SER A 349 -18.02 4.24 33.82
C SER A 349 -19.50 3.91 34.00
N SER A 350 -20.32 4.08 32.96
CA SER A 350 -21.76 3.80 33.03
C SER A 350 -22.10 2.33 33.28
N VAL A 351 -21.23 1.41 32.87
CA VAL A 351 -21.39 -0.03 33.10
C VAL A 351 -20.59 -0.53 34.31
N GLY A 352 -19.87 0.36 35.00
CA GLY A 352 -19.02 0.00 36.14
C GLY A 352 -17.89 -0.97 35.76
N ALA A 353 -17.36 -0.87 34.53
CA ALA A 353 -16.35 -1.78 34.02
C ALA A 353 -15.08 -1.76 34.87
N SER A 354 -14.67 -2.93 35.35
CA SER A 354 -13.39 -3.16 36.03
C SER A 354 -12.28 -3.49 35.03
N SER A 355 -12.64 -3.94 33.82
CA SER A 355 -11.70 -4.18 32.74
C SER A 355 -12.23 -3.67 31.38
N LYS A 356 -11.32 -3.31 30.47
CA LYS A 356 -11.66 -2.87 29.11
C LYS A 356 -10.60 -3.30 28.10
N ALA A 357 -11.02 -3.51 26.86
CA ALA A 357 -10.11 -3.72 25.73
C ALA A 357 -10.48 -2.81 24.55
N VAL A 358 -9.48 -2.34 23.81
CA VAL A 358 -9.67 -1.59 22.57
C VAL A 358 -9.07 -2.37 21.41
N TYR A 359 -9.92 -3.00 20.61
CA TYR A 359 -9.54 -3.79 19.46
C TYR A 359 -9.36 -2.91 18.22
N CYS A 360 -8.25 -3.14 17.52
CA CYS A 360 -7.97 -2.56 16.22
C CYS A 360 -7.45 -3.64 15.26
N TRP A 361 -7.49 -3.37 13.96
CA TRP A 361 -6.90 -4.25 12.96
C TRP A 361 -5.57 -3.68 12.48
N SER A 362 -4.46 -4.30 12.89
CA SER A 362 -3.08 -3.82 12.68
C SER A 362 -2.63 -2.72 13.66
N GLY A 363 -1.43 -2.19 13.44
CA GLY A 363 -0.82 -1.15 14.27
C GLY A 363 -1.00 0.28 13.75
N ALA A 364 -1.85 0.49 12.75
CA ALA A 364 -2.02 1.79 12.10
C ALA A 364 -2.60 2.85 13.06
N GLU A 365 -3.67 2.53 13.77
CA GLU A 365 -4.38 3.43 14.70
C GLU A 365 -3.43 3.91 15.81
N LYS A 366 -2.71 2.95 16.42
CA LYS A 366 -1.68 3.23 17.43
C LYS A 366 -0.58 4.15 16.90
N THR A 367 -0.15 3.94 15.66
CA THR A 367 0.89 4.76 15.02
C THR A 367 0.38 6.18 14.76
N ASN A 368 -0.83 6.30 14.22
CA ASN A 368 -1.47 7.58 13.93
C ASN A 368 -1.72 8.40 15.20
N MET A 369 -2.22 7.76 16.26
CA MET A 369 -2.41 8.41 17.57
C MET A 369 -1.10 8.88 18.20
N LYS A 370 -0.02 8.08 18.08
CA LYS A 370 1.33 8.48 18.52
C LYS A 370 1.82 9.71 17.76
N GLN A 371 1.67 9.72 16.44
CA GLN A 371 2.07 10.86 15.60
C GLN A 371 1.24 12.11 15.91
N ALA A 372 -0.05 11.98 16.20
CA ALA A 372 -0.90 13.08 16.65
C ALA A 372 -0.41 13.67 17.98
N GLY A 373 -0.02 12.82 18.94
CA GLY A 373 0.56 13.28 20.22
C GLY A 373 1.92 13.97 20.04
N GLU A 374 2.76 13.49 19.11
CA GLU A 374 4.02 14.14 18.76
C GLU A 374 3.79 15.54 18.15
N ARG A 375 2.79 15.71 17.27
CA ARG A 375 2.39 17.02 16.73
C ARG A 375 1.88 17.97 17.80
N ARG A 376 1.08 17.47 18.75
CA ARG A 376 0.60 18.24 19.92
C ARG A 376 1.72 18.63 20.88
N GLY A 377 2.88 17.98 20.81
CA GLY A 377 3.97 18.14 21.77
C GLY A 377 3.72 17.47 23.13
N SER A 378 2.64 16.68 23.25
CA SER A 378 2.37 15.88 24.44
C SER A 378 1.55 14.63 24.10
N PRO A 379 1.85 13.47 24.73
CA PRO A 379 1.15 12.23 24.42
C PRO A 379 -0.32 12.29 24.85
N TYR A 380 -1.16 11.52 24.16
CA TYR A 380 -2.50 11.19 24.63
C TYR A 380 -2.45 10.14 25.76
N PRO A 381 -3.53 10.01 26.55
CA PRO A 381 -3.68 8.90 27.49
C PRO A 381 -3.40 7.54 26.83
N SER A 382 -2.83 6.62 27.60
CA SER A 382 -2.59 5.26 27.13
C SER A 382 -3.92 4.56 26.83
N VAL A 383 -3.94 3.81 25.72
CA VAL A 383 -5.06 2.98 25.30
C VAL A 383 -4.58 1.54 25.25
N ASP A 384 -5.38 0.63 25.83
CA ASP A 384 -5.10 -0.80 25.91
C ASP A 384 -5.43 -1.50 24.59
N TRP A 385 -4.61 -1.20 23.57
CA TRP A 385 -4.75 -1.70 22.22
C TRP A 385 -4.55 -3.22 22.13
N VAL A 386 -5.50 -3.91 21.51
CA VAL A 386 -5.39 -5.32 21.12
C VAL A 386 -5.46 -5.44 19.60
N ASP A 387 -4.34 -5.84 19.00
CA ASP A 387 -4.16 -5.93 17.54
C ASP A 387 -4.63 -7.31 17.04
N LEU A 388 -5.78 -7.33 16.36
CA LEU A 388 -6.39 -8.56 15.84
C LEU A 388 -5.64 -9.16 14.64
N GLU A 389 -4.89 -8.35 13.87
CA GLU A 389 -4.06 -8.89 12.80
C GLU A 389 -2.88 -9.69 13.37
N LYS A 390 -2.25 -9.16 14.43
CA LYS A 390 -1.22 -9.92 15.17
C LYS A 390 -1.78 -11.19 15.77
N TRP A 391 -3.02 -11.16 16.26
CA TRP A 391 -3.70 -12.36 16.73
C TRP A 391 -3.84 -13.41 15.61
N VAL A 392 -4.29 -12.99 14.43
CA VAL A 392 -4.42 -13.86 13.24
C VAL A 392 -3.06 -14.48 12.89
N ILE A 393 -2.01 -13.67 12.84
CA ILE A 393 -0.65 -14.13 12.53
C ILE A 393 -0.15 -15.12 13.60
N GLY A 394 -0.32 -14.79 14.89
CA GLY A 394 0.15 -15.59 16.01
C GLY A 394 -0.54 -16.95 16.11
N ASN A 395 -1.86 -17.00 15.89
CA ASN A 395 -2.64 -18.24 15.87
C ASN A 395 -2.60 -18.95 14.51
N LYS A 396 -1.89 -18.37 13.52
CA LYS A 396 -1.85 -18.84 12.13
C LYS A 396 -3.25 -19.06 11.54
N PHE A 397 -4.19 -18.20 11.90
CA PHE A 397 -5.57 -18.33 11.50
C PHE A 397 -5.71 -17.96 10.02
N THR A 398 -6.32 -18.85 9.25
CA THR A 398 -6.50 -18.72 7.80
C THR A 398 -7.87 -19.22 7.41
N VAL A 399 -8.39 -18.70 6.30
CA VAL A 399 -9.75 -18.96 5.85
C VAL A 399 -9.70 -19.37 4.38
N LYS A 400 -10.48 -20.38 4.00
CA LYS A 400 -10.57 -20.85 2.63
C LYS A 400 -11.06 -19.73 1.71
N GLY A 401 -10.32 -19.46 0.64
CA GLY A 401 -10.52 -18.32 -0.25
C GLY A 401 -9.74 -17.06 0.15
N GLY A 402 -9.18 -17.02 1.36
CA GLY A 402 -8.35 -15.93 1.87
C GLY A 402 -6.86 -16.13 1.58
N TRP A 403 -6.20 -15.06 1.16
CA TRP A 403 -4.77 -15.04 0.82
C TRP A 403 -4.04 -13.83 1.45
N GLY A 404 -4.18 -13.67 2.76
CA GLY A 404 -3.51 -12.62 3.51
C GLY A 404 -4.10 -12.42 4.90
N THR A 405 -3.55 -11.45 5.62
CA THR A 405 -3.86 -11.18 7.03
C THR A 405 -4.58 -9.85 7.25
N GLY A 406 -4.63 -8.97 6.24
CA GLY A 406 -5.40 -7.73 6.33
C GLY A 406 -6.90 -8.00 6.46
N LEU A 407 -7.64 -7.08 7.09
CA LEU A 407 -9.04 -7.25 7.51
C LEU A 407 -9.89 -7.88 6.42
N LYS A 408 -10.00 -7.23 5.26
CA LYS A 408 -10.79 -7.72 4.13
C LYS A 408 -10.32 -9.06 3.55
N LYS A 409 -9.03 -9.41 3.68
CA LYS A 409 -8.48 -10.69 3.22
C LYS A 409 -8.85 -11.85 4.14
N VAL A 410 -9.26 -11.56 5.38
CA VAL A 410 -9.74 -12.53 6.36
C VAL A 410 -11.27 -12.53 6.42
N ILE A 411 -11.89 -11.35 6.54
CA ILE A 411 -13.34 -11.24 6.77
C ILE A 411 -14.17 -11.59 5.54
N LYS A 412 -13.83 -11.13 4.32
CA LYS A 412 -14.64 -11.47 3.12
C LYS A 412 -14.75 -12.99 2.88
N PRO A 413 -13.66 -13.78 3.03
CA PRO A 413 -13.79 -15.24 3.04
C PRO A 413 -14.68 -15.78 4.17
N LEU A 414 -14.60 -15.23 5.39
CA LEU A 414 -15.48 -15.66 6.49
C LEU A 414 -16.95 -15.35 6.19
N GLU A 415 -17.24 -14.18 5.67
CA GLU A 415 -18.57 -13.78 5.20
C GLU A 415 -19.13 -14.76 4.18
N ALA A 416 -18.33 -15.15 3.18
CA ALA A 416 -18.75 -16.14 2.18
C ALA A 416 -19.06 -17.53 2.77
N HIS A 417 -18.37 -17.93 3.85
CA HIS A 417 -18.52 -19.25 4.47
C HIS A 417 -19.50 -19.30 5.64
N PHE A 418 -19.74 -18.15 6.27
CA PHE A 418 -20.51 -17.94 7.50
C PHE A 418 -21.33 -16.63 7.42
N PRO A 419 -22.26 -16.54 6.45
CA PRO A 419 -23.06 -15.33 6.26
C PRO A 419 -23.94 -15.04 7.48
N HIS A 420 -24.27 -13.77 7.70
CA HIS A 420 -25.10 -13.34 8.81
C HIS A 420 -26.47 -14.06 8.84
N ASN A 421 -26.85 -14.52 10.03
CA ASN A 421 -28.17 -15.08 10.32
C ASN A 421 -28.96 -14.11 11.21
N PRO A 422 -29.96 -13.40 10.67
CA PRO A 422 -30.76 -12.45 11.44
C PRO A 422 -31.51 -13.06 12.64
N ALA A 423 -31.83 -14.35 12.59
CA ALA A 423 -32.56 -15.03 13.67
C ALA A 423 -31.68 -15.28 14.90
N THR A 424 -30.37 -15.47 14.71
CA THR A 424 -29.42 -15.75 15.82
C THR A 424 -28.44 -14.61 16.06
N GLY A 425 -28.34 -13.65 15.14
CA GLY A 425 -27.31 -12.60 15.15
C GLY A 425 -25.89 -13.13 14.99
N ASP A 426 -25.72 -14.35 14.49
CA ASP A 426 -24.41 -14.95 14.22
C ASP A 426 -23.97 -14.70 12.77
N GLY A 427 -22.68 -14.87 12.49
CA GLY A 427 -22.12 -14.73 11.15
C GLY A 427 -21.75 -13.29 10.82
N PHE A 428 -21.33 -13.07 9.57
CA PHE A 428 -20.78 -11.79 9.13
C PHE A 428 -21.74 -11.03 8.22
N THR A 429 -21.93 -9.74 8.51
CA THR A 429 -22.70 -8.84 7.66
C THR A 429 -21.90 -8.49 6.39
N PRO A 430 -22.55 -8.43 5.21
CA PRO A 430 -21.88 -7.95 4.02
C PRO A 430 -21.39 -6.52 4.17
N TRP A 431 -20.21 -6.21 3.63
CA TRP A 431 -19.73 -4.81 3.59
C TRP A 431 -20.74 -3.93 2.86
N PRO A 432 -20.96 -2.69 3.30
CA PRO A 432 -21.84 -1.76 2.62
C PRO A 432 -21.35 -1.51 1.19
N VAL A 433 -22.32 -1.33 0.29
CA VAL A 433 -22.08 -0.86 -1.08
C VAL A 433 -22.23 0.66 -1.06
N GLY A 434 -21.14 1.36 -1.35
CA GLY A 434 -21.10 2.82 -1.38
C GLY A 434 -19.89 3.32 -2.18
N LEU A 435 -19.68 4.63 -2.18
CA LEU A 435 -18.54 5.24 -2.87
C LEU A 435 -17.20 4.90 -2.21
N ALA A 436 -17.16 4.81 -0.88
CA ALA A 436 -15.97 4.41 -0.13
C ALA A 436 -15.87 2.87 -0.07
N THR A 437 -15.07 2.30 -0.97
CA THR A 437 -14.91 0.83 -1.08
C THR A 437 -13.67 0.30 -0.37
N ASP A 438 -12.71 1.17 -0.06
CA ASP A 438 -11.45 0.89 0.63
C ASP A 438 -10.83 2.14 1.24
N GLY A 439 -9.75 1.95 2.01
CA GLY A 439 -9.05 3.05 2.68
C GLY A 439 -8.40 4.06 1.74
N GLU A 440 -8.14 3.72 0.46
CA GLU A 440 -7.65 4.70 -0.52
C GLU A 440 -8.79 5.62 -0.95
N ALA A 441 -9.97 5.05 -1.23
CA ALA A 441 -11.18 5.83 -1.48
C ALA A 441 -11.55 6.71 -0.28
N ALA A 442 -11.52 6.17 0.95
CA ALA A 442 -11.79 6.93 2.17
C ALA A 442 -10.81 8.10 2.34
N LEU A 443 -9.50 7.87 2.13
CA LEU A 443 -8.48 8.93 2.15
C LEU A 443 -8.78 10.04 1.12
N MET A 444 -9.14 9.66 -0.11
CA MET A 444 -9.48 10.61 -1.17
C MET A 444 -10.74 11.42 -0.83
N PHE A 445 -11.77 10.80 -0.25
CA PHE A 445 -12.97 11.51 0.19
C PHE A 445 -12.69 12.45 1.35
N GLY A 446 -11.87 12.05 2.34
CA GLY A 446 -11.43 12.94 3.42
C GLY A 446 -10.66 14.15 2.88
N THR A 447 -9.78 13.93 1.89
CA THR A 447 -9.02 15.00 1.23
C THR A 447 -9.93 15.93 0.44
N ARG A 448 -10.88 15.39 -0.31
CA ARG A 448 -11.85 16.18 -1.07
C ARG A 448 -12.76 16.99 -0.15
N ALA A 449 -13.27 16.38 0.91
CA ALA A 449 -14.14 17.06 1.88
C ALA A 449 -13.44 18.26 2.51
N SER A 450 -12.14 18.15 2.81
CA SER A 450 -11.38 19.26 3.41
C SER A 450 -11.10 20.42 2.45
N LEU A 451 -11.10 20.17 1.14
CA LEU A 451 -10.92 21.19 0.11
C LEU A 451 -12.24 21.87 -0.28
N ASP A 452 -13.31 21.07 -0.41
CA ASP A 452 -14.58 21.51 -1.00
C ASP A 452 -15.57 22.06 0.06
N TYR A 453 -15.38 21.78 1.35
CA TYR A 453 -16.34 22.09 2.42
C TYR A 453 -15.68 22.75 3.64
N THR A 454 -16.39 23.70 4.24
CA THR A 454 -15.97 24.37 5.49
C THR A 454 -16.23 23.52 6.75
N ASP A 455 -17.15 22.56 6.64
CA ASP A 455 -17.38 21.48 7.59
C ASP A 455 -17.45 20.17 6.82
N MET A 456 -16.44 19.31 6.99
CA MET A 456 -16.35 18.02 6.29
C MET A 456 -17.60 17.14 6.54
N ASN A 457 -18.29 17.28 7.68
CA ASN A 457 -19.52 16.53 7.95
C ASN A 457 -20.67 16.84 7.00
N THR A 458 -20.63 18.02 6.36
CA THR A 458 -21.69 18.47 5.44
C THR A 458 -21.53 17.90 4.04
N ALA A 459 -20.40 17.25 3.74
CA ALA A 459 -20.17 16.64 2.44
C ALA A 459 -21.06 15.39 2.26
N PRO A 460 -21.87 15.31 1.19
CA PRO A 460 -22.91 14.28 1.05
C PRO A 460 -22.35 12.86 0.89
N PHE A 461 -21.11 12.72 0.43
CA PHE A 461 -20.43 11.43 0.28
C PHE A 461 -19.79 10.94 1.59
N MET A 462 -19.68 11.79 2.63
CA MET A 462 -19.09 11.37 3.90
C MET A 462 -19.92 10.32 4.62
N LYS A 463 -21.24 10.26 4.38
CA LYS A 463 -22.08 9.18 4.89
C LYS A 463 -21.58 7.78 4.46
N ASP A 464 -21.06 7.66 3.24
CA ASP A 464 -20.55 6.39 2.72
C ASP A 464 -19.21 6.03 3.40
N VAL A 465 -18.39 7.04 3.71
CA VAL A 465 -17.15 6.87 4.49
C VAL A 465 -17.47 6.44 5.93
N VAL A 466 -18.50 7.03 6.54
CA VAL A 466 -18.96 6.64 7.89
C VAL A 466 -19.49 5.20 7.89
N SER A 467 -20.32 4.82 6.91
CA SER A 467 -20.80 3.44 6.78
C SER A 467 -19.65 2.45 6.55
N TYR A 468 -18.65 2.85 5.75
CA TYR A 468 -17.44 2.05 5.54
C TYR A 468 -16.67 1.82 6.85
N ASN A 469 -16.41 2.89 7.61
CA ASN A 469 -15.70 2.85 8.88
C ASN A 469 -16.47 2.08 9.98
N GLU A 470 -17.80 2.19 10.00
CA GLU A 470 -18.64 1.34 10.86
C GLU A 470 -18.49 -0.15 10.54
N ALA A 471 -18.47 -0.52 9.26
CA ALA A 471 -18.29 -1.91 8.85
C ALA A 471 -16.90 -2.44 9.26
N ASP A 472 -15.85 -1.64 9.11
CA ASP A 472 -14.50 -1.99 9.57
C ASP A 472 -14.51 -2.23 11.10
N CYS A 473 -15.26 -1.46 11.89
CA CYS A 473 -15.43 -1.67 13.33
C CYS A 473 -16.29 -2.90 13.68
N GLU A 474 -17.48 -3.02 13.10
CA GLU A 474 -18.46 -4.07 13.43
C GLU A 474 -17.92 -5.47 13.10
N THR A 475 -17.19 -5.58 12.00
CA THR A 475 -16.66 -6.87 11.56
C THR A 475 -15.54 -7.40 12.44
N MET A 476 -14.81 -6.54 13.14
CA MET A 476 -13.89 -6.96 14.21
C MET A 476 -14.63 -7.59 15.39
N TYR A 477 -15.78 -7.01 15.78
CA TYR A 477 -16.66 -7.61 16.78
C TYR A 477 -17.21 -8.96 16.32
N GLN A 478 -17.76 -9.03 15.10
CA GLN A 478 -18.28 -10.27 14.53
C GLN A 478 -17.19 -11.34 14.43
N PHE A 479 -15.96 -10.94 14.10
CA PHE A 479 -14.79 -11.80 14.08
C PHE A 479 -14.49 -12.39 15.46
N LEU A 480 -14.33 -11.56 16.50
CA LEU A 480 -14.06 -12.06 17.86
C LEU A 480 -15.21 -12.92 18.39
N LYS A 481 -16.46 -12.54 18.15
CA LYS A 481 -17.63 -13.35 18.49
C LYS A 481 -17.55 -14.72 17.82
N HIS A 482 -17.21 -14.78 16.54
CA HIS A 482 -17.02 -16.03 15.81
C HIS A 482 -15.89 -16.88 16.40
N ILE A 483 -14.71 -16.29 16.64
CA ILE A 483 -13.56 -16.99 17.23
C ILE A 483 -13.93 -17.54 18.61
N ARG A 484 -14.50 -16.73 19.50
CA ARG A 484 -14.92 -17.15 20.85
C ARG A 484 -15.98 -18.25 20.82
N LYS A 485 -16.82 -18.32 19.80
CA LYS A 485 -17.85 -19.35 19.67
C LYS A 485 -17.28 -20.68 19.16
N HIS A 486 -16.35 -20.61 18.21
CA HIS A 486 -15.90 -21.78 17.45
C HIS A 486 -14.51 -22.28 17.81
N HIS A 487 -13.71 -21.52 18.56
CA HIS A 487 -12.30 -21.81 18.86
C HIS A 487 -11.96 -21.63 20.36
N LYS A 488 -12.82 -22.13 21.25
CA LYS A 488 -12.52 -22.25 22.68
C LYS A 488 -11.54 -23.38 22.95
#